data_AF-A0A382T874-F1
#
_entry.id   AF-A0A382T874-F1
#
_cell.length_a   1.000
_cell.length_b   1.000
_cell.length_c   1.000
_cell.angle_alpha   90.00
_cell.angle_beta   90.00
_cell.angle_gamma   90.00
#
_symmetry.space_group_name_H-M   'P 1'
#
loop_
_entity.id
_entity.type
_entity.pdbx_description
1 polymer ?
#
loop_
_entity_poly.entity_id
_entity_poly.type
_entity_poly.pdbx_seq_one_letter_code
_entity_poly.pdbx_strand_id
1 'polypeptide(L)'
;MKRLVITVALAIGCILAGAAWSAEAPATGSYTEEQFERGAALYQQECGLCHGSGLDDGAAPALIGSTFRKTWSMLGANVAELYNRIATTMPPRQDNLLTEDQNLDILSYMLGL
;
A
#
# COMPACT_ATOMS: atom_id res chain seq x y z
N MET A 1 -58.43 -53.62 6.79
CA MET A 1 -57.87 -52.95 7.98
C MET A 1 -56.44 -52.51 7.68
N LYS A 2 -56.25 -51.29 7.19
CA LYS A 2 -54.96 -50.58 7.09
C LYS A 2 -55.32 -49.09 7.08
N ARG A 3 -55.34 -48.46 8.26
CA ARG A 3 -55.59 -47.02 8.39
C ARG A 3 -54.26 -46.30 8.24
N LEU A 4 -54.16 -45.52 7.17
CA LEU A 4 -53.17 -44.46 6.98
C LEU A 4 -53.28 -43.47 8.13
N VAL A 5 -52.17 -43.14 8.79
CA VAL A 5 -52.06 -41.89 9.55
C VAL A 5 -50.73 -41.25 9.16
N ILE A 6 -50.85 -40.13 8.47
CA ILE A 6 -49.78 -39.24 8.02
C ILE A 6 -49.39 -38.39 9.23
N THR A 7 -48.18 -38.54 9.73
CA THR A 7 -47.61 -37.62 10.72
C THR A 7 -46.69 -36.65 9.98
N VAL A 8 -47.19 -35.43 9.74
CA VAL A 8 -46.39 -34.31 9.24
C VAL A 8 -45.42 -33.90 10.35
N ALA A 9 -44.14 -34.24 10.20
CA ALA A 9 -43.09 -33.74 11.08
C ALA A 9 -42.68 -32.34 10.59
N LEU A 10 -43.10 -31.32 11.34
CA LEU A 10 -42.69 -29.94 11.19
C LEU A 10 -41.18 -29.85 11.54
N ALA A 11 -40.33 -29.85 10.50
CA ALA A 11 -38.89 -29.69 10.67
C ALA A 11 -38.57 -28.22 11.03
N ILE A 12 -38.12 -28.06 12.27
CA ILE A 12 -37.67 -26.83 12.91
C ILE A 12 -36.39 -26.33 12.23
N GLY A 13 -36.32 -25.00 12.03
CA GLY A 13 -35.34 -24.32 11.21
C GLY A 13 -33.89 -24.56 11.61
N CYS A 14 -33.07 -24.88 10.60
CA CYS A 14 -31.64 -24.65 10.63
C CYS A 14 -31.39 -23.29 9.97
N ILE A 15 -31.40 -22.23 10.77
CA ILE A 15 -30.77 -20.97 10.40
C ILE A 15 -29.28 -21.29 10.32
N LEU A 16 -28.79 -21.55 9.10
CA LEU A 16 -27.37 -21.51 8.83
C LEU A 16 -26.95 -20.05 9.01
N ALA A 17 -26.52 -19.73 10.23
CA ALA A 17 -25.70 -18.57 10.48
C ALA A 17 -24.46 -18.74 9.60
N GLY A 18 -24.48 -18.10 8.43
CA GLY A 18 -23.26 -17.87 7.68
C GLY A 18 -22.29 -17.23 8.66
N ALA A 19 -21.22 -17.94 8.99
CA ALA A 19 -20.05 -17.30 9.57
C ALA A 19 -19.70 -16.20 8.58
N ALA A 20 -20.04 -14.96 8.92
CA ALA A 20 -19.43 -13.82 8.30
C ALA A 20 -17.95 -14.01 8.57
N TRP A 21 -17.22 -14.43 7.54
CA TRP A 21 -15.79 -14.22 7.52
C TRP A 21 -15.67 -12.73 7.74
N SER A 22 -15.19 -12.31 8.91
CA SER A 22 -14.65 -10.98 9.05
C SER A 22 -13.55 -10.92 7.99
N ALA A 23 -13.86 -10.34 6.84
CA ALA A 23 -12.83 -9.76 6.02
C ALA A 23 -12.14 -8.78 6.97
N GLU A 24 -10.91 -9.10 7.37
CA GLU A 24 -10.04 -8.14 8.03
C GLU A 24 -10.16 -6.87 7.18
N ALA A 25 -10.70 -5.79 7.75
CA ALA A 25 -10.78 -4.55 7.02
C ALA A 25 -9.35 -4.25 6.56
N PRO A 26 -9.09 -3.99 5.26
CA PRO A 26 -7.75 -3.62 4.83
C PRO A 26 -7.31 -2.48 5.73
N ALA A 27 -6.08 -2.60 6.23
CA ALA A 27 -5.54 -1.70 7.24
C ALA A 27 -5.91 -0.26 6.89
N THR A 28 -6.22 0.54 7.92
CA THR A 28 -6.35 1.99 7.83
C THR A 28 -5.00 2.67 7.49
N GLY A 29 -4.19 2.03 6.66
CA GLY A 29 -2.91 2.49 6.15
C GLY A 29 -3.12 3.28 4.87
N SER A 30 -2.24 4.23 4.63
CA SER A 30 -2.25 5.08 3.44
C SER A 30 -1.91 4.33 2.13
N TYR A 31 -1.59 3.02 2.21
CA TYR A 31 -1.22 2.14 1.10
C TYR A 31 -1.42 0.64 1.47
N THR A 32 -1.41 -0.27 0.48
CA THR A 32 -1.47 -1.73 0.66
C THR A 32 -0.08 -2.38 0.66
N GLU A 33 0.05 -3.59 1.23
CA GLU A 33 1.32 -4.32 1.21
C GLU A 33 1.82 -4.56 -0.22
N GLU A 34 0.93 -4.87 -1.16
CA GLU A 34 1.31 -5.08 -2.55
C GLU A 34 1.83 -3.78 -3.20
N GLN A 35 1.34 -2.61 -2.81
CA GLN A 35 1.89 -1.33 -3.26
C GLN A 35 3.30 -1.10 -2.70
N PHE A 36 3.51 -1.43 -1.42
CA PHE A 36 4.82 -1.35 -0.79
C PHE A 36 5.84 -2.27 -1.48
N GLU A 37 5.47 -3.53 -1.75
CA GLU A 37 6.35 -4.49 -2.43
C GLU A 37 6.69 -4.08 -3.86
N ARG A 38 5.70 -3.67 -4.66
CA ARG A 38 5.95 -3.15 -6.02
C ARG A 38 6.80 -1.88 -5.99
N GLY A 39 6.53 -1.00 -5.03
CA GLY A 39 7.30 0.22 -4.81
C GLY A 39 8.76 -0.05 -4.47
N ALA A 40 9.03 -1.05 -3.63
CA ALA A 40 10.38 -1.48 -3.31
C ALA A 40 11.15 -1.93 -4.55
N ALA A 41 10.51 -2.73 -5.42
CA ALA A 41 11.13 -3.19 -6.66
C ALA A 41 11.42 -2.04 -7.64
N LEU A 42 10.46 -1.13 -7.83
CA LEU A 42 10.61 0.06 -8.67
C LEU A 42 11.69 1.00 -8.14
N TYR A 43 11.75 1.20 -6.82
CA TYR A 43 12.77 2.00 -6.17
C TYR A 43 14.18 1.51 -6.51
N GLN A 44 14.42 0.21 -6.43
CA GLN A 44 15.74 -0.35 -6.73
C GLN A 44 16.14 -0.14 -8.20
N GLN A 45 15.16 -0.16 -9.12
CA GLN A 45 15.40 0.02 -10.55
C GLN A 45 15.66 1.49 -10.92
N GLU A 46 14.84 2.40 -10.38
CA GLU A 46 14.77 3.78 -10.89
C GLU A 46 15.39 4.82 -9.94
N CYS A 47 15.55 4.50 -8.65
CA CYS A 47 15.98 5.45 -7.62
C CYS A 47 17.28 5.04 -6.92
N GLY A 48 17.49 3.73 -6.71
CA GLY A 48 18.57 3.18 -5.89
C GLY A 48 19.97 3.51 -6.39
N LEU A 49 20.15 3.74 -7.70
CA LEU A 49 21.44 4.15 -8.28
C LEU A 49 21.97 5.45 -7.65
N CYS A 50 21.08 6.39 -7.33
CA CYS A 50 21.44 7.70 -6.81
C CYS A 50 21.22 7.77 -5.29
N HIS A 51 20.09 7.27 -4.81
CA HIS A 51 19.69 7.37 -3.40
C HIS A 51 20.18 6.20 -2.53
N GLY A 52 20.81 5.20 -3.15
CA GLY A 52 21.38 4.04 -2.48
C GLY A 52 20.36 2.94 -2.22
N SER A 53 20.82 1.70 -2.07
CA SER A 53 19.92 0.55 -1.85
C SER A 53 19.21 0.60 -0.49
N GLY A 54 19.85 1.21 0.50
CA GLY A 54 19.35 1.44 1.86
C GLY A 54 18.60 2.76 2.02
N LEU A 55 18.40 3.53 0.95
CA LEU A 55 17.76 4.85 0.93
C LEU A 55 18.53 5.97 1.66
N ASP A 56 19.65 5.66 2.29
CA ASP A 56 20.50 6.62 3.02
C ASP A 56 22.01 6.41 2.79
N ASP A 57 22.37 5.50 1.87
CA ASP A 57 23.74 5.08 1.55
C ASP A 57 24.18 5.49 0.14
N GLY A 58 23.38 6.31 -0.55
CA GLY A 58 23.67 6.83 -1.90
C GLY A 58 24.46 8.14 -1.93
N ALA A 59 24.75 8.59 -3.15
CA ALA A 59 25.37 9.90 -3.40
C ALA A 59 24.36 11.06 -3.42
N ALA A 60 23.07 10.75 -3.61
CA ALA A 60 21.96 11.69 -3.50
C ALA A 60 21.44 11.76 -2.05
N PRO A 61 20.59 12.76 -1.71
CA PRO A 61 20.08 12.92 -0.35
C PRO A 61 19.38 11.66 0.17
N ALA A 62 19.58 11.36 1.45
CA ALA A 62 18.86 10.29 2.13
C ALA A 62 17.34 10.53 2.08
N LEU A 63 16.59 9.46 1.80
CA LEU A 63 15.14 9.45 1.67
C LEU A 63 14.43 8.90 2.90
N ILE A 64 15.19 8.48 3.91
CA ILE A 64 14.69 8.00 5.21
C ILE A 64 15.44 8.64 6.38
N GLY A 65 15.01 8.31 7.59
CA GLY A 65 15.68 8.72 8.82
C GLY A 65 15.37 10.14 9.28
N SER A 66 16.00 10.54 10.39
CA SER A 66 15.62 11.76 11.12
C SER A 66 15.90 13.05 10.34
N THR A 67 16.98 13.10 9.56
CA THR A 67 17.33 14.27 8.75
C THR A 67 16.30 14.50 7.66
N PHE A 68 15.91 13.46 6.92
CA PHE A 68 14.85 13.53 5.92
C PHE A 68 13.55 14.07 6.55
N ARG A 69 13.06 13.42 7.62
CA ARG A 69 11.81 13.81 8.29
C ARG A 69 11.83 15.25 8.80
N LYS A 70 12.96 15.71 9.38
CA LYS A 70 13.11 17.11 9.84
C LYS A 70 13.09 18.10 8.69
N THR A 71 13.81 17.83 7.60
CA THR A 71 13.81 18.71 6.42
C THR A 71 12.41 18.86 5.85
N TRP A 72 11.70 17.76 5.62
CA TRP A 72 10.34 17.80 5.07
C TRP A 72 9.34 18.49 6.02
N SER A 73 9.47 18.25 7.33
CA SER A 73 8.65 18.94 8.34
C SER A 73 8.92 20.45 8.38
N MET A 74 10.18 20.88 8.31
CA MET A 74 10.53 22.31 8.27
C MET A 74 10.02 23.02 7.01
N LEU A 75 9.93 22.30 5.89
CA LEU A 75 9.32 22.80 4.66
C LEU A 75 7.78 22.90 4.75
N GLY A 76 7.16 22.37 5.81
CA GLY A 76 5.71 22.25 5.91
C GLY A 76 5.11 21.30 4.86
N ALA A 77 5.95 20.42 4.29
CA ALA A 77 5.57 19.56 3.19
C ALA A 77 4.73 18.37 3.69
N ASN A 78 3.74 17.99 2.90
CA ASN A 78 2.86 16.85 3.16
C ASN A 78 3.12 15.71 2.16
N VAL A 79 2.35 14.63 2.27
CA VAL A 79 2.48 13.46 1.38
C VAL A 79 2.27 13.80 -0.09
N ALA A 80 1.37 14.75 -0.41
CA ALA A 80 1.15 15.18 -1.79
C ALA A 80 2.36 15.95 -2.36
N GLU A 81 3.06 16.74 -1.53
CA GLU A 81 4.31 17.38 -1.94
C GLU A 81 5.43 16.37 -2.17
N LEU A 82 5.46 15.30 -1.38
CA LEU A 82 6.40 14.20 -1.60
C LEU A 82 6.11 13.48 -2.91
N TYR A 83 4.85 13.17 -3.18
CA TYR A 83 4.41 12.63 -4.47
C TYR A 83 4.82 13.54 -5.64
N ASN A 84 4.53 14.83 -5.56
CA ASN A 84 4.85 15.79 -6.61
C ASN A 84 6.37 15.84 -6.87
N ARG A 85 7.19 15.81 -5.82
CA ARG A 85 8.65 15.75 -5.96
C ARG A 85 9.08 14.51 -6.74
N ILE A 86 8.52 13.34 -6.42
CA ILE A 86 8.81 12.09 -7.15
C ILE A 86 8.39 12.24 -8.62
N ALA A 87 7.11 12.51 -8.87
CA ALA A 87 6.52 12.49 -10.20
C ALA A 87 7.09 13.53 -11.19
N THR A 88 7.59 14.67 -10.69
CA THR A 88 7.97 15.80 -11.55
C THR A 88 9.47 16.04 -11.67
N THR A 89 10.26 15.50 -10.74
CA THR A 89 11.72 15.76 -10.73
C THR A 89 12.57 14.50 -10.67
N MET A 90 11.94 13.33 -10.52
CA MET A 90 12.62 12.04 -10.45
C MET A 90 12.07 11.06 -11.49
N PRO A 91 12.94 10.27 -12.14
CA PRO A 91 14.39 10.43 -12.17
C PRO A 91 14.83 11.70 -12.93
N PRO A 92 15.99 12.31 -12.58
CA PRO A 92 16.40 13.57 -13.19
C PRO A 92 16.66 13.42 -14.70
N ARG A 93 16.11 14.37 -15.48
CA ARG A 93 16.15 14.40 -16.97
C ARG A 93 15.41 13.24 -17.65
N GLN A 94 14.51 12.57 -16.95
CA GLN A 94 13.67 11.50 -17.48
C GLN A 94 12.20 11.81 -17.20
N ASP A 95 11.72 12.89 -17.79
CA ASP A 95 10.35 13.37 -17.59
C ASP A 95 9.35 12.28 -18.03
N ASN A 96 8.34 12.02 -17.18
CA ASN A 96 7.29 11.01 -17.42
C ASN A 96 7.81 9.58 -17.65
N LEU A 97 8.98 9.22 -17.13
CA LEU A 97 9.47 7.84 -17.18
C LEU A 97 8.54 6.87 -16.44
N LEU A 98 8.09 7.30 -15.26
CA LEU A 98 7.23 6.53 -14.36
C LEU A 98 5.78 6.93 -14.56
N THR A 99 4.89 5.94 -14.63
CA THR A 99 3.44 6.17 -14.61
C THR A 99 2.99 6.67 -13.23
N GLU A 100 1.78 7.23 -13.16
CA GLU A 100 1.16 7.62 -11.89
C GLU A 100 1.11 6.47 -10.88
N ASP A 101 0.69 5.27 -11.30
CA ASP A 101 0.64 4.08 -10.45
C ASP A 101 2.04 3.71 -9.92
N GLN A 102 3.07 3.78 -10.76
CA GLN A 102 4.45 3.50 -10.35
C GLN A 102 4.96 4.54 -9.34
N ASN A 103 4.64 5.81 -9.53
CA ASN A 103 4.99 6.86 -8.58
C ASN A 103 4.27 6.66 -7.23
N LEU A 104 3.01 6.23 -7.24
CA LEU A 104 2.25 5.93 -6.02
C LEU A 104 2.79 4.68 -5.31
N ASP A 105 3.19 3.65 -6.04
CA ASP A 105 3.84 2.48 -5.47
C ASP A 105 5.17 2.86 -4.79
N ILE A 106 6.02 3.67 -5.44
CA ILE A 106 7.28 4.18 -4.83
C ILE A 106 6.99 5.03 -3.59
N LEU A 107 5.98 5.90 -3.63
CA LEU A 107 5.58 6.69 -2.47
C LEU A 107 5.13 5.78 -1.33
N SER A 108 4.35 4.74 -1.63
CA SER A 108 3.88 3.76 -0.66
C SER A 108 5.06 3.05 0.02
N TYR A 109 6.07 2.66 -0.76
CA TYR A 109 7.30 2.12 -0.22
C TYR A 109 7.97 3.09 0.76
N MET A 110 8.13 4.36 0.38
CA MET A 110 8.73 5.37 1.26
C MET A 110 7.94 5.62 2.54
N LEU A 111 6.60 5.58 2.48
CA LEU A 111 5.73 5.78 3.65
C LEU A 111 5.77 4.60 4.63
N GLY A 112 6.21 3.42 4.19
CA GLY A 112 6.35 2.24 5.03
C GLY A 112 7.69 2.07 5.75
N LEU A 113 8.60 3.06 5.66
CA LEU A 113 9.96 3.01 6.22
C LEU A 113 10.20 3.92 7.46
#